data_AF-A0A101Y4M4-F1
#
_entry.id   AF-A0A101Y4M4-F1
#
_cell.length_a   1.000
_cell.length_b   1.000
_cell.length_c   1.000
_cell.angle_alpha   90.00
_cell.angle_beta   90.00
_cell.angle_gamma   90.00
#
_symmetry.space_group_name_H-M   'P 1'
#
loop_
_entity.id
_entity.type
_entity.pdbx_description
1 polymer ?
#
loop_
_entity_poly.entity_id
_entity_poly.type
_entity_poly.pdbx_seq_one_letter_code
_entity_poly.pdbx_strand_id
1 'polypeptide(L)'
;MEKIIKTILLAMIPSILTIFFLIEYFPYTGLGRILSVPITVFLNIVILLITILITRKIKPRVYKNLYWITVILITVLVTIIMHPQEGSPSVLNQMRELIFTHTSNE
;
A
#
# COMPACT_ATOMS: atom_id res chain seq x y z
N MET A 1 -24.69 1.24 -6.37
CA MET A 1 -23.38 0.57 -6.56
C MET A 1 -22.31 1.54 -7.08
N GLU A 2 -22.64 2.42 -8.02
CA GLU A 2 -21.70 3.40 -8.60
C GLU A 2 -20.84 4.19 -7.59
N LYS A 3 -21.45 4.72 -6.51
CA LYS A 3 -20.72 5.47 -5.48
C LYS A 3 -19.64 4.65 -4.75
N ILE A 4 -19.91 3.36 -4.53
CA ILE A 4 -18.96 2.44 -3.89
C ILE A 4 -17.78 2.19 -4.82
N ILE A 5 -18.06 1.92 -6.10
CA ILE A 5 -17.03 1.71 -7.12
C ILE A 5 -16.13 2.95 -7.23
N LYS A 6 -16.70 4.15 -7.34
CA LYS A 6 -15.92 5.40 -7.36
C LYS A 6 -15.05 5.54 -6.12
N THR A 7 -15.60 5.24 -4.94
CA THR A 7 -14.85 5.33 -3.67
C THR A 7 -13.66 4.37 -3.65
N ILE A 8 -13.84 3.12 -4.10
CA ILE A 8 -12.76 2.14 -4.19
C ILE A 8 -11.70 2.60 -5.18
N LEU A 9 -12.10 3.03 -6.38
CA LEU A 9 -11.17 3.52 -7.40
C LEU A 9 -10.32 4.69 -6.89
N LEU A 10 -10.95 5.68 -6.24
CA LEU A 10 -10.24 6.81 -5.63
C LEU A 10 -9.31 6.37 -4.50
N ALA A 11 -9.75 5.47 -3.61
CA ALA A 11 -8.94 4.99 -2.50
C ALA A 11 -7.77 4.08 -2.95
N MET A 12 -7.84 3.51 -4.16
CA MET A 12 -6.77 2.72 -4.76
C MET A 12 -5.64 3.57 -5.35
N ILE A 13 -5.88 4.85 -5.69
CA ILE A 13 -4.89 5.72 -6.33
C ILE A 13 -3.55 5.73 -5.58
N PRO A 14 -3.49 5.94 -4.25
CA PRO A 14 -2.23 5.96 -3.52
C PRO A 14 -1.46 4.64 -3.63
N SER A 15 -2.14 3.50 -3.46
CA SER A 15 -1.51 2.18 -3.58
C SER A 15 -1.02 1.90 -5.00
N ILE A 16 -1.77 2.28 -6.03
CA ILE A 16 -1.35 2.12 -7.43
C ILE A 16 -0.10 2.97 -7.71
N LEU A 17 -0.07 4.22 -7.25
CA LEU A 17 1.12 5.07 -7.36
C LEU A 17 2.30 4.47 -6.61
N THR A 18 2.10 3.90 -5.42
CA THR A 18 3.13 3.18 -4.69
C THR A 18 3.66 1.98 -5.48
N ILE A 19 2.81 1.19 -6.15
CA ILE A 19 3.26 0.09 -7.01
C ILE A 19 4.18 0.61 -8.12
N PHE A 20 3.80 1.70 -8.81
CA PHE A 20 4.63 2.30 -9.84
C PHE A 20 6.00 2.74 -9.30
N PHE A 21 6.01 3.47 -8.18
CA PHE A 21 7.25 3.89 -7.54
C PHE A 21 8.13 2.71 -7.12
N LEU A 22 7.55 1.65 -6.56
CA LEU A 22 8.30 0.48 -6.14
C LEU A 22 8.87 -0.30 -7.32
N ILE A 23 8.16 -0.35 -8.45
CA ILE A 23 8.67 -0.96 -9.68
C ILE A 23 9.85 -0.17 -10.25
N GLU A 24 9.78 1.16 -10.20
CA GLU A 24 10.82 2.04 -10.74
C GLU A 24 12.07 2.08 -9.86
N TYR A 25 11.91 2.26 -8.56
CA TYR A 25 13.02 2.45 -7.62
C TYR A 25 13.54 1.17 -6.98
N PHE A 26 12.75 0.08 -6.97
CA PHE A 26 13.16 -1.21 -6.41
C PHE A 26 12.98 -2.33 -7.45
N PRO A 27 13.77 -2.32 -8.55
CA PRO A 27 13.54 -3.14 -9.74
C PRO A 27 13.90 -4.62 -9.57
N TYR A 28 14.52 -5.03 -8.45
CA TYR A 28 14.94 -6.39 -8.14
C TYR A 28 13.76 -7.33 -7.83
N THR A 29 12.78 -7.39 -8.72
CA THR A 29 11.47 -8.02 -8.50
C THR A 29 11.15 -9.17 -9.45
N GLY A 30 12.01 -9.37 -10.46
CA GLY A 30 12.00 -10.47 -11.42
C GLY A 30 10.62 -11.05 -11.76
N LEU A 31 10.47 -12.36 -11.55
CA LEU A 31 9.22 -13.08 -11.81
C LEU A 31 8.19 -12.82 -10.71
N GLY A 32 8.64 -12.58 -9.49
CA GLY A 32 7.83 -12.33 -8.30
C GLY A 32 6.86 -11.18 -8.49
N ARG A 33 7.23 -10.15 -9.27
CA ARG A 33 6.35 -9.01 -9.61
C ARG A 33 5.05 -9.44 -10.29
N ILE A 34 5.12 -10.43 -11.18
CA ILE A 34 3.98 -10.89 -11.97
C ILE A 34 2.90 -11.48 -11.05
N LEU A 35 3.30 -12.11 -9.94
CA LEU A 35 2.40 -12.67 -8.95
C LEU A 35 2.05 -11.67 -7.85
N SER A 36 3.03 -10.91 -7.35
CA SER A 36 2.83 -10.03 -6.19
C SER A 36 1.90 -8.86 -6.49
N VAL A 37 2.00 -8.22 -7.65
CA VAL A 37 1.18 -7.06 -8.03
C VAL A 37 -0.31 -7.40 -8.05
N PRO A 38 -0.79 -8.44 -8.78
CA PRO A 38 -2.21 -8.77 -8.76
C PRO A 38 -2.69 -9.22 -7.38
N ILE A 39 -1.88 -9.96 -6.62
CA ILE A 39 -2.22 -10.36 -5.24
C ILE A 39 -2.37 -9.13 -4.33
N THR A 40 -1.46 -8.17 -4.43
CA THR A 40 -1.47 -6.92 -3.65
C THR A 40 -2.70 -6.08 -3.97
N VAL A 41 -3.00 -5.91 -5.26
CA VAL A 41 -4.21 -5.20 -5.71
C VAL A 41 -5.47 -5.89 -5.18
N PHE A 42 -5.54 -7.22 -5.26
CA PHE A 42 -6.65 -8.00 -4.73
C PHE A 42 -6.82 -7.81 -3.22
N LEU A 43 -5.74 -7.93 -2.44
CA LEU A 43 -5.76 -7.71 -0.99
C LEU A 43 -6.21 -6.30 -0.62
N ASN A 44 -5.71 -5.28 -1.31
CA ASN A 44 -6.13 -3.89 -1.07
C ASN A 44 -7.61 -3.67 -1.40
N ILE A 45 -8.14 -4.29 -2.46
CA ILE A 45 -9.58 -4.28 -2.74
C ILE A 45 -10.38 -4.92 -1.60
N VAL A 46 -9.94 -6.07 -1.08
CA VAL A 46 -10.59 -6.75 0.06
C VAL A 46 -10.60 -5.85 1.30
N ILE A 47 -9.46 -5.21 1.63
CA ILE A 47 -9.36 -4.25 2.74
C ILE A 47 -10.34 -3.08 2.57
N LEU A 48 -10.44 -2.52 1.36
CA LEU A 48 -11.36 -1.42 1.06
C LEU A 48 -12.82 -1.84 1.15
N LEU A 49 -13.17 -3.04 0.70
CA LEU A 49 -14.53 -3.58 0.82
C LEU A 49 -14.93 -3.74 2.30
N ILE A 50 -14.05 -4.31 3.13
CA ILE A 50 -14.26 -4.43 4.58
C ILE A 50 -14.42 -3.04 5.23
N THR A 51 -13.56 -2.10 4.86
CA THR A 51 -13.61 -0.71 5.31
C THR A 51 -14.95 -0.05 5.01
N ILE A 52 -15.52 -0.27 3.83
CA ILE A 52 -16.83 0.26 3.48
C ILE A 52 -17.93 -0.34 4.37
N LEU A 53 -17.85 -1.62 4.71
CA LEU A 53 -18.82 -2.26 5.62
C LEU A 53 -18.73 -1.67 7.04
N ILE A 54 -17.52 -1.45 7.54
CA ILE A 54 -17.28 -0.89 8.88
C ILE A 54 -17.71 0.58 8.94
N THR A 55 -17.30 1.39 7.97
CA THR A 55 -17.58 2.84 7.95
C THR A 55 -19.05 3.19 7.75
N ARG A 56 -19.90 2.25 7.34
CA ARG A 56 -21.37 2.41 7.37
C ARG A 56 -21.93 2.49 8.79
N LYS A 57 -21.25 1.89 9.78
CA LYS A 57 -21.68 1.90 11.19
C LYS A 57 -21.18 3.12 11.97
N ILE A 58 -20.20 3.86 11.43
CA ILE A 58 -19.61 5.03 12.06
C ILE A 58 -20.44 6.27 11.71
N LYS A 59 -21.12 6.85 12.71
CA LYS A 59 -21.97 8.04 12.53
C LYS A 59 -21.17 9.34 12.38
N PRO A 60 -20.16 9.65 13.22
CA PRO A 60 -19.51 10.95 13.15
C PRO A 60 -18.56 11.02 11.95
N ARG A 61 -18.70 12.08 11.15
CA ARG A 61 -17.92 12.28 9.91
C ARG A 61 -16.42 12.37 10.16
N VAL A 62 -16.01 12.96 11.27
CA VAL A 62 -14.59 13.11 11.65
C VAL A 62 -13.93 11.74 11.84
N TYR A 63 -14.52 10.85 12.65
CA TYR A 63 -13.99 9.49 12.84
C TYR A 63 -13.98 8.69 11.55
N LYS A 64 -15.00 8.85 10.70
CA LYS A 64 -15.03 8.20 9.39
C LYS A 64 -13.85 8.64 8.52
N ASN A 65 -13.55 9.94 8.47
CA ASN A 65 -12.43 10.47 7.70
C ASN A 65 -11.08 9.97 8.24
N LEU A 66 -10.87 10.03 9.56
CA LEU A 66 -9.65 9.51 10.20
C LEU A 66 -9.46 8.02 9.92
N TYR A 67 -10.54 7.24 9.97
CA TYR A 67 -10.51 5.82 9.62
C TYR A 67 -10.10 5.60 8.17
N TRP A 68 -10.66 6.36 7.21
CA TRP A 68 -10.26 6.29 5.80
C TRP A 68 -8.79 6.65 5.57
N ILE A 69 -8.28 7.70 6.22
CA ILE A 69 -6.86 8.06 6.17
C ILE A 69 -6.00 6.89 6.66
N THR A 70 -6.36 6.30 7.80
CA THR A 70 -5.65 5.16 8.38
C THR A 70 -5.65 3.96 7.44
N VAL A 71 -6.79 3.65 6.82
CA VAL A 71 -6.92 2.55 5.86
C VAL A 71 -6.05 2.78 4.63
N ILE A 72 -6.01 4.00 4.09
CA ILE A 72 -5.16 4.34 2.93
C ILE A 72 -3.68 4.16 3.29
N LEU A 73 -3.25 4.55 4.49
CA LEU A 73 -1.88 4.30 4.94
C LEU A 73 -1.59 2.80 5.07
N ILE A 74 -2.55 2.01 5.56
CA ILE A 74 -2.43 0.56 5.63
C ILE A 74 -2.30 -0.06 4.23
N THR A 75 -3.10 0.35 3.24
CA THR A 75 -3.00 -0.21 1.89
C THR A 75 -1.68 0.13 1.22
N VAL A 76 -1.15 1.33 1.44
CA VAL A 76 0.21 1.71 1.01
C VAL A 76 1.26 0.84 1.70
N LEU A 77 1.17 0.65 3.03
CA LEU A 77 2.11 -0.20 3.77
C LEU A 77 2.07 -1.66 3.31
N VAL A 78 0.87 -2.22 3.09
CA VAL A 78 0.68 -3.55 2.51
C VAL A 78 1.37 -3.64 1.15
N THR A 79 1.23 -2.59 0.32
CA THR A 79 1.89 -2.52 -0.99
C THR A 79 3.41 -2.61 -0.87
N ILE A 80 4.00 -1.87 0.08
CA ILE A 80 5.45 -1.88 0.32
C ILE A 80 5.93 -3.24 0.81
N ILE A 81 5.22 -3.84 1.78
CA ILE A 81 5.60 -5.12 2.38
C ILE A 81 5.47 -6.26 1.37
N MET A 82 4.44 -6.24 0.53
CA MET A 82 4.18 -7.27 -0.46
C MET A 82 5.03 -7.14 -1.72
N HIS A 83 5.77 -6.04 -1.87
CA HIS A 83 6.64 -5.84 -3.03
C HIS A 83 7.85 -6.79 -2.95
N PRO A 84 8.01 -7.70 -3.91
CA PRO A 84 9.03 -8.73 -3.86
C PRO A 84 10.40 -8.09 -4.06
N GLN A 85 11.42 -8.62 -3.38
CA GLN A 85 12.82 -8.27 -3.61
C GLN A 85 13.59 -9.58 -3.76
N GLU A 86 13.70 -10.06 -4.99
CA GLU A 86 14.37 -11.31 -5.32
C GLU A 86 15.89 -11.13 -5.20
N GLY A 87 16.51 -11.82 -4.23
CA GLY A 87 17.95 -11.73 -4.02
C GLY A 87 18.42 -10.41 -3.37
N SER A 88 17.50 -9.53 -2.97
CA SER A 88 17.79 -8.29 -2.25
C SER A 88 17.02 -8.24 -0.92
N PRO A 89 17.48 -7.46 0.08
CA PRO A 89 16.72 -7.23 1.29
C PRO A 89 15.33 -6.65 0.99
N SER A 90 14.39 -6.78 1.92
CA SER A 90 13.07 -6.14 1.76
C SER A 90 13.18 -4.64 1.55
N VAL A 91 12.19 -4.02 0.88
CA VAL A 91 12.15 -2.56 0.65
C VAL A 91 12.37 -1.79 1.95
N LEU A 92 11.74 -2.23 3.05
CA LEU A 92 11.91 -1.60 4.36
C LEU A 92 13.34 -1.68 4.89
N ASN A 93 14.03 -2.80 4.67
CA ASN A 93 15.42 -2.96 5.07
C ASN A 93 16.35 -2.07 4.22
N GLN A 94 16.13 -2.01 2.91
CA GLN A 94 16.90 -1.13 2.02
C GLN A 94 16.73 0.35 2.39
N MET A 95 15.50 0.78 2.69
CA MET A 95 15.23 2.14 3.17
C MET A 95 15.90 2.42 4.52
N ARG A 96 15.86 1.44 5.45
CA ARG A 96 16.52 1.56 6.75
C ARG A 96 18.03 1.73 6.58
N GLU A 97 18.67 0.88 5.79
CA GLU A 97 20.11 0.99 5.51
C GLU A 97 20.44 2.36 4.92
N LEU A 98 19.71 2.82 3.90
CA LEU A 98 19.93 4.13 3.31
C LEU A 98 19.85 5.28 4.34
N ILE A 99 18.88 5.26 5.25
CA ILE A 99 18.68 6.31 6.24
C ILE A 99 19.76 6.27 7.33
N PHE A 100 20.07 5.09 7.87
CA PHE A 100 20.92 4.97 9.07
C PHE A 100 22.41 4.80 8.74
N THR A 101 22.78 4.29 7.56
CA THR A 101 24.20 4.18 7.17
C THR A 101 24.82 5.55 6.88
N HIS A 102 24.01 6.55 6.51
CA HIS A 102 24.48 7.94 6.39
C HIS A 102 24.66 8.64 7.75
N THR A 103 24.06 8.16 8.83
CA THR A 103 24.17 8.80 10.17
C THR A 103 25.35 8.34 11.01
N SER A 104 26.09 7.30 10.59
CA SER A 104 27.21 6.73 11.35
C SER A 104 28.60 7.14 10.85
N ASN A 105 28.66 7.97 9.80
CA ASN A 105 29.92 8.42 9.17
C ASN A 105 30.23 9.90 9.43
N GLU A 106 29.59 10.52 10.43
CA GLU A 106 29.94 11.83 11.00
C GLU A 106 30.46 11.66 12.43
#